data_AF-A0A2K3DTH5-F1
#
_entry.id   AF-A0A2K3DTH5-F1
#
_cell.length_a   1.000
_cell.length_b   1.000
_cell.length_c   1.000
_cell.angle_alpha   90.00
_cell.angle_beta   90.00
_cell.angle_gamma   90.00
#
_symmetry.space_group_name_H-M   'P 1'
#
loop_
_entity.id
_entity.type
_entity.pdbx_description
1 polymer ?
#
loop_
_entity_poly.entity_id
_entity_poly.type
_entity_poly.pdbx_seq_one_letter_code
_entity_poly.pdbx_strand_id
1 'polypeptide(L)'
;MLAKFLSALLYLLSAVAVSSFSTDVDEERLIGWKGETYSQRAAEEWSLTVTESEGIPWIETVSWNPRVFIYHNFLSDAECRHIKRTAAPMMKRSSVVGTNGSSVLDTIRTSYGTFIRRRHDPVVERVLRRVAAWTKAPPENQEDLQVLRYGPGQKYGAHMDSLIDDSPRMATVLLYLHDTEYGGETAFPDSGHWLDPSLAQSMGPFSECAQGHVAFRPKKGDALMFWSIKPDGTHDPLSLHTGCPVVTGVKWTATSWVHSMPYNYDDYFKTAADAGEHDGEPGACTDLHDQCKHWERMGECKKNPAYMESHCGRSCGACEPCAGADDLACINRNREKLGFMVYDNEELDA
;
A
#
# COMPACT_ATOMS: atom_id res chain seq x y z
N MET A 1 -20.10 3.84 91.62
CA MET A 1 -21.06 4.95 91.44
C MET A 1 -21.39 4.97 89.95
N LEU A 2 -22.57 4.51 89.50
CA LEU A 2 -23.80 5.30 89.30
C LEU A 2 -23.51 6.53 88.41
N ALA A 3 -24.18 6.85 87.29
CA ALA A 3 -25.42 6.40 86.65
C ALA A 3 -25.43 7.00 85.20
N LYS A 4 -26.00 6.33 84.19
CA LYS A 4 -27.28 6.66 83.50
C LYS A 4 -27.35 7.89 82.54
N PHE A 5 -27.65 7.57 81.27
CA PHE A 5 -28.74 8.09 80.39
C PHE A 5 -28.54 9.27 79.39
N LEU A 6 -29.04 9.00 78.16
CA LEU A 6 -29.80 9.81 77.20
C LEU A 6 -29.10 10.68 76.12
N SER A 7 -29.06 10.10 74.91
CA SER A 7 -29.70 10.55 73.65
C SER A 7 -29.54 11.99 73.16
N ALA A 8 -28.92 12.17 71.98
CA ALA A 8 -29.43 13.02 70.91
C ALA A 8 -28.84 12.64 69.54
N LEU A 9 -29.77 12.33 68.65
CA LEU A 9 -29.66 12.03 67.23
C LEU A 9 -28.98 13.19 66.45
N LEU A 10 -28.00 12.91 65.59
CA LEU A 10 -27.82 13.71 64.37
C LEU A 10 -27.16 12.87 63.27
N TYR A 11 -27.89 12.82 62.17
CA TYR A 11 -27.66 12.08 60.94
C TYR A 11 -26.30 12.36 60.31
N LEU A 12 -25.64 11.31 59.83
CA LEU A 12 -24.84 11.35 58.61
C LEU A 12 -24.81 9.94 58.00
N LEU A 13 -25.82 9.68 57.19
CA LEU A 13 -25.81 8.66 56.14
C LEU A 13 -24.81 9.12 55.07
N SER A 14 -23.64 8.49 55.00
CA SER A 14 -22.95 8.32 53.72
C SER A 14 -22.96 6.83 53.40
N ALA A 15 -23.97 6.45 52.62
CA ALA A 15 -24.10 5.13 52.05
C ALA A 15 -22.83 4.79 51.25
N VAL A 16 -22.30 3.60 51.52
CA VAL A 16 -21.40 2.92 50.60
C VAL A 16 -22.21 2.63 49.35
N ALA A 17 -22.09 3.49 48.34
CA ALA A 17 -22.53 3.16 47.00
C ALA A 17 -21.50 2.17 46.45
N VAL A 18 -21.81 0.88 46.57
CA VAL A 18 -21.22 -0.15 45.71
C VAL A 18 -21.67 0.20 44.30
N SER A 19 -20.86 0.94 43.56
CA SER A 19 -21.04 1.08 42.12
C SER A 19 -20.77 -0.29 41.52
N SER A 20 -21.85 -1.02 41.25
CA SER A 20 -21.86 -2.09 40.25
C SER A 20 -21.25 -1.53 38.97
N PHE A 21 -20.00 -1.89 38.68
CA PHE A 21 -19.44 -1.69 37.35
C PHE A 21 -20.30 -2.51 36.40
N SER A 22 -21.12 -1.82 35.60
CA SER A 22 -21.75 -2.44 34.43
C SER A 22 -20.62 -2.92 33.54
N THR A 23 -20.53 -4.22 33.32
CA THR A 23 -19.75 -4.81 32.24
C THR A 23 -20.54 -4.65 30.94
N ASP A 24 -20.80 -3.41 30.53
CA ASP A 24 -21.13 -3.13 29.13
C ASP A 24 -19.80 -2.89 28.42
N VAL A 25 -19.11 -3.98 28.15
CA VAL A 25 -18.09 -3.98 27.10
C VAL A 25 -18.89 -4.00 25.81
N ASP A 26 -18.85 -2.90 25.06
CA ASP A 26 -19.41 -2.72 23.72
C ASP A 26 -18.91 -3.83 22.75
N GLU A 27 -19.44 -5.04 22.87
CA GLU A 27 -19.24 -6.13 21.90
C GLU A 27 -19.97 -5.83 20.56
N GLU A 28 -20.80 -4.78 20.51
CA GLU A 28 -21.53 -4.34 19.32
C GLU A 28 -20.72 -3.40 18.41
N ARG A 29 -19.45 -3.10 18.74
CA ARG A 29 -18.65 -2.11 18.01
C ARG A 29 -17.85 -2.66 16.83
N LEU A 30 -18.10 -3.90 16.42
CA LEU A 30 -17.45 -4.53 15.27
C LEU A 30 -18.45 -4.77 14.14
N ILE A 31 -18.55 -3.77 13.26
CA ILE A 31 -19.29 -3.87 12.00
C ILE A 31 -18.77 -5.08 11.21
N GLY A 32 -19.65 -6.02 10.88
CA GLY A 32 -19.36 -7.17 10.00
C GLY A 32 -18.93 -8.48 10.68
N TRP A 33 -18.70 -8.53 12.00
CA TRP A 33 -18.30 -9.77 12.70
C TRP A 33 -19.43 -10.82 12.79
N LYS A 34 -20.69 -10.38 12.79
CA LYS A 34 -21.90 -11.25 12.83
C LYS A 34 -22.63 -11.39 11.49
N GLY A 35 -22.04 -10.93 10.38
CA GLY A 35 -22.67 -11.01 9.06
C GLY A 35 -23.74 -9.95 8.78
N GLU A 36 -23.76 -8.86 9.55
CA GLU A 36 -24.64 -7.71 9.29
C GLU A 36 -24.15 -6.92 8.07
N THR A 37 -25.07 -6.61 7.15
CA THR A 37 -24.82 -5.69 6.03
C THR A 37 -25.17 -4.27 6.45
N TYR A 38 -24.37 -3.30 5.97
CA TYR A 38 -24.46 -1.88 6.34
C TYR A 38 -25.86 -1.28 6.10
N SER A 39 -26.38 -0.53 7.09
CA SER A 39 -27.59 0.28 6.99
C SER A 39 -27.23 1.77 6.99
N GLN A 40 -27.69 2.50 5.97
CA GLN A 40 -27.38 3.93 5.75
C GLN A 40 -27.73 4.84 6.94
N ARG A 41 -28.62 4.44 7.86
CA ARG A 41 -29.04 5.28 8.99
C ARG A 41 -27.96 5.48 10.07
N ALA A 42 -27.00 4.56 10.21
CA ALA A 42 -25.95 4.68 11.23
C ALA A 42 -24.81 5.63 10.80
N ALA A 43 -24.77 6.02 9.53
CA ALA A 43 -23.74 6.89 8.94
C ALA A 43 -23.86 8.36 9.36
N GLU A 44 -25.08 8.81 9.68
CA GLU A 44 -25.38 10.22 9.94
C GLU A 44 -24.84 10.71 11.29
N GLU A 45 -24.54 9.80 12.22
CA GLU A 45 -24.15 10.16 13.60
C GLU A 45 -22.63 10.30 13.81
N TRP A 46 -21.80 9.86 12.87
CA TRP A 46 -20.32 9.81 12.99
C TRP A 46 -19.58 10.66 11.95
N SER A 47 -20.16 11.79 11.54
CA SER A 47 -19.56 12.72 10.57
C SER A 47 -18.24 13.34 11.10
N LEU A 48 -17.12 12.67 10.83
CA LEU A 48 -15.87 13.36 10.52
C LEU A 48 -16.11 14.14 9.24
N THR A 49 -15.60 15.36 9.15
CA THR A 49 -15.79 16.27 8.01
C THR A 49 -15.29 15.64 6.71
N VAL A 50 -16.17 14.93 6.02
CA VAL A 50 -16.00 14.44 4.66
C VAL A 50 -16.39 15.59 3.75
N THR A 51 -15.47 16.05 2.91
CA THR A 51 -15.82 16.93 1.79
C THR A 51 -16.77 16.15 0.87
N GLU A 52 -17.93 16.73 0.54
CA GLU A 52 -19.02 16.11 -0.27
C GLU A 52 -18.55 15.38 -1.54
N SER A 53 -17.36 15.70 -2.06
CA SER A 53 -16.78 15.11 -3.26
C SER A 53 -16.19 13.70 -3.10
N GLU A 54 -15.88 13.21 -1.90
CA GLU A 54 -15.07 11.98 -1.73
C GLU A 54 -15.85 10.74 -1.25
N GLY A 55 -17.16 10.84 -1.08
CA GLY A 55 -18.01 9.72 -0.66
C GLY A 55 -17.74 9.25 0.78
N ILE A 56 -18.73 8.60 1.40
CA ILE A 56 -18.56 8.05 2.76
C ILE A 56 -17.76 6.75 2.65
N PRO A 57 -16.69 6.54 3.43
CA PRO A 57 -15.95 5.28 3.43
C PRO A 57 -16.80 4.12 3.95
N TRP A 58 -16.77 2.97 3.29
CA TRP A 58 -17.50 1.76 3.70
C TRP A 58 -16.78 0.48 3.28
N ILE A 59 -17.10 -0.65 3.92
CA ILE A 59 -16.42 -1.93 3.70
C ILE A 59 -17.38 -2.93 3.07
N GLU A 60 -16.92 -3.61 2.02
CA GLU A 60 -17.62 -4.71 1.35
C GLU A 60 -16.87 -6.03 1.59
N THR A 61 -17.60 -7.06 2.00
CA THR A 61 -17.03 -8.41 2.16
C THR A 61 -17.19 -9.18 0.85
N VAL A 62 -16.08 -9.58 0.24
CA VAL A 62 -16.06 -10.22 -1.08
C VAL A 62 -16.02 -11.74 -0.97
N SER A 63 -15.17 -12.26 -0.08
CA SER A 63 -15.00 -13.70 0.12
C SER A 63 -14.52 -14.00 1.54
N TRP A 64 -14.84 -15.21 2.01
CA TRP A 64 -14.27 -15.77 3.24
C TRP A 64 -13.16 -16.80 2.97
N ASN A 65 -13.03 -17.26 1.71
CA ASN A 65 -12.08 -18.28 1.30
C ASN A 65 -11.39 -17.89 -0.04
N PRO A 66 -10.32 -17.08 -0.01
CA PRO A 66 -9.69 -16.51 1.18
C PRO A 66 -10.51 -15.34 1.74
N ARG A 67 -10.15 -14.86 2.93
CA ARG A 67 -10.79 -13.67 3.51
C ARG A 67 -10.38 -12.43 2.71
N VAL A 68 -11.33 -11.84 1.99
CA VAL A 68 -11.14 -10.69 1.11
C VAL A 68 -12.20 -9.63 1.38
N PHE A 69 -11.74 -8.39 1.57
CA PHE A 69 -12.57 -7.23 1.85
C PHE A 69 -12.13 -6.06 0.98
N ILE A 70 -13.09 -5.25 0.54
CA ILE A 70 -12.80 -3.97 -0.12
C ILE A 70 -13.20 -2.85 0.85
N TYR A 71 -12.34 -1.86 0.98
CA TYR A 71 -12.65 -0.61 1.64
C TYR A 71 -12.78 0.46 0.57
N HIS A 72 -14.03 0.87 0.31
CA HIS A 72 -14.33 1.90 -0.65
C HIS A 72 -14.05 3.30 -0.11
N ASN A 73 -13.55 4.19 -0.97
CA ASN A 73 -13.15 5.55 -0.62
C ASN A 73 -12.13 5.56 0.54
N PHE A 74 -11.19 4.61 0.51
CA PHE A 74 -10.13 4.51 1.52
C PHE A 74 -9.10 5.63 1.37
N LEU A 75 -8.71 6.00 0.16
CA LEU A 75 -7.82 7.13 -0.11
C LEU A 75 -8.61 8.31 -0.67
N SER A 76 -8.22 9.51 -0.27
CA SER A 76 -8.60 10.73 -0.97
C SER A 76 -7.88 10.84 -2.30
N ASP A 77 -8.42 11.66 -3.19
CA ASP A 77 -7.82 11.95 -4.50
C ASP A 77 -6.44 12.61 -4.37
N ALA A 78 -6.29 13.45 -3.36
CA ALA A 78 -5.03 14.12 -3.03
C ALA A 78 -3.97 13.12 -2.55
N GLU A 79 -4.34 12.12 -1.75
CA GLU A 79 -3.43 11.06 -1.31
C GLU A 79 -2.98 10.17 -2.46
N CYS A 80 -3.89 9.80 -3.37
CA CYS A 80 -3.55 9.05 -4.58
C CYS A 80 -2.50 9.78 -5.42
N ARG A 81 -2.73 11.06 -5.74
CA ARG A 81 -1.78 11.90 -6.48
C ARG A 81 -0.44 12.03 -5.75
N HIS A 82 -0.49 12.29 -4.46
CA HIS A 82 0.71 12.47 -3.64
C HIS A 82 1.60 11.23 -3.67
N ILE A 83 1.04 10.04 -3.41
CA ILE A 83 1.79 8.77 -3.44
C ILE A 83 2.41 8.52 -4.82
N LYS A 84 1.67 8.76 -5.91
CA LYS A 84 2.21 8.59 -7.27
C LYS A 84 3.37 9.55 -7.55
N ARG A 85 3.22 10.84 -7.22
CA ARG A 85 4.26 11.85 -7.42
C ARG A 85 5.51 11.58 -6.57
N THR A 86 5.34 11.11 -5.34
CA THR A 86 6.45 10.68 -4.48
C THR A 86 7.18 9.46 -5.06
N ALA A 87 6.45 8.49 -5.60
CA ALA A 87 7.04 7.28 -6.19
C ALA A 87 7.76 7.55 -7.52
N ALA A 88 7.15 8.35 -8.41
CA ALA A 88 7.51 8.45 -9.81
C ALA A 88 9.01 8.68 -10.09
N PRO A 89 9.74 9.54 -9.35
CA PRO A 89 11.17 9.73 -9.57
C PRO A 89 11.99 8.44 -9.46
N MET A 90 11.62 7.55 -8.55
CA MET A 90 12.36 6.34 -8.21
C MET A 90 11.88 5.08 -8.96
N MET A 91 10.84 5.18 -9.78
CA MET A 91 10.23 4.03 -10.46
C MET A 91 11.18 3.45 -11.51
N LYS A 92 11.73 2.28 -11.23
CA LYS A 92 12.54 1.49 -12.18
C LYS A 92 11.79 0.27 -12.67
N ARG A 93 12.21 -0.26 -13.80
CA ARG A 93 11.67 -1.53 -14.28
C ARG A 93 11.91 -2.62 -13.23
N SER A 94 10.85 -3.32 -12.83
CA SER A 94 10.96 -4.40 -11.85
C SER A 94 11.92 -5.48 -12.35
N SER A 95 12.83 -5.88 -11.46
CA SER A 95 13.63 -7.09 -11.59
C SER A 95 13.40 -8.00 -10.38
N VAL A 96 13.64 -9.29 -10.57
CA VAL A 96 13.69 -10.27 -9.47
C VAL A 96 15.12 -10.75 -9.30
N VAL A 97 15.49 -11.12 -8.07
CA VAL A 97 16.76 -11.79 -7.80
C VAL A 97 16.65 -13.20 -8.37
N GLY A 98 17.41 -13.49 -9.43
CA GLY A 98 17.49 -14.83 -9.99
C GLY A 98 18.05 -15.83 -8.98
N THR A 99 17.89 -17.12 -9.24
CA THR A 99 18.39 -18.22 -8.39
C THR A 99 19.91 -18.20 -8.15
N ASN A 100 20.64 -17.40 -8.92
CA ASN A 100 22.08 -17.16 -8.85
C ASN A 100 22.46 -15.79 -8.27
N GLY A 101 21.51 -15.01 -7.74
CA GLY A 101 21.73 -13.68 -7.18
C GLY A 101 21.81 -12.54 -8.21
N SER A 102 21.69 -12.81 -9.51
CA SER A 102 21.69 -11.75 -10.54
C SER A 102 20.28 -11.19 -10.77
N SER A 103 20.17 -9.87 -10.91
CA SER A 103 18.92 -9.18 -11.30
C SER A 103 18.54 -9.53 -12.74
N VAL A 104 17.49 -10.35 -12.95
CA VAL A 104 17.01 -10.75 -14.27
C VAL A 104 15.72 -9.97 -14.60
N LEU A 105 15.59 -9.48 -15.84
CA LEU A 105 14.35 -8.92 -16.37
C LEU A 105 13.27 -10.01 -16.37
N ASP A 106 12.22 -9.80 -15.60
CA ASP A 106 11.24 -10.84 -15.29
C ASP A 106 10.09 -10.89 -16.33
N THR A 107 9.65 -12.10 -16.66
CA THR A 107 8.45 -12.37 -17.47
C THR A 107 7.19 -12.51 -16.59
N ILE A 108 7.36 -12.70 -15.29
CA ILE A 108 6.30 -12.89 -14.30
C ILE A 108 5.83 -11.54 -13.77
N ARG A 109 6.72 -10.68 -13.26
CA ARG A 109 6.41 -9.31 -12.84
C ARG A 109 7.00 -8.28 -13.81
N THR A 110 6.12 -7.62 -14.54
CA THR A 110 6.51 -6.75 -15.66
C THR A 110 6.26 -5.27 -15.42
N SER A 111 5.98 -4.86 -14.18
CA SER A 111 5.71 -3.47 -13.80
C SER A 111 6.96 -2.60 -13.65
N TYR A 112 6.77 -1.29 -13.55
CA TYR A 112 7.70 -0.41 -12.86
C TYR A 112 7.38 -0.41 -11.37
N GLY A 113 8.39 -0.24 -10.52
CA GLY A 113 8.18 -0.25 -9.07
C GLY A 113 9.23 0.51 -8.28
N THR A 114 8.84 0.91 -7.07
CA THR A 114 9.70 1.46 -6.03
C THR A 114 9.10 1.22 -4.64
N PHE A 115 9.84 1.58 -3.59
CA PHE A 115 9.36 1.59 -2.22
C PHE A 115 9.37 3.02 -1.67
N ILE A 116 8.32 3.37 -0.92
CA ILE A 116 8.26 4.60 -0.14
C ILE A 116 8.27 4.22 1.33
N ARG A 117 9.15 4.85 2.12
CA ARG A 117 9.25 4.53 3.54
C ARG A 117 7.97 4.78 4.32
N ARG A 118 7.76 3.95 5.34
CA ARG A 118 6.62 4.05 6.27
C ARG A 118 6.41 5.44 6.87
N ARG A 119 7.50 6.16 7.12
CA ARG A 119 7.51 7.52 7.70
C ARG A 119 8.14 8.54 6.75
N HIS A 120 7.98 8.36 5.45
CA HIS A 120 8.53 9.25 4.44
C HIS A 120 8.04 10.70 4.61
N ASP A 121 6.72 10.88 4.76
CA ASP A 121 6.08 12.16 5.02
C ASP A 121 4.75 11.99 5.78
N PRO A 122 4.13 13.09 6.27
CA PRO A 122 2.87 13.01 7.02
C PRO A 122 1.68 12.43 6.24
N VAL A 123 1.65 12.53 4.91
CA VAL A 123 0.56 11.98 4.07
C VAL A 123 0.66 10.46 4.06
N VAL A 124 1.84 9.92 3.73
CA VAL A 124 2.10 8.48 3.71
C VAL A 124 1.89 7.88 5.09
N GLU A 125 2.38 8.53 6.15
CA GLU A 125 2.21 8.03 7.52
C GLU A 125 0.71 7.96 7.92
N ARG A 126 -0.12 8.93 7.53
CA ARG A 126 -1.57 8.89 7.80
C ARG A 126 -2.27 7.74 7.06
N VAL A 127 -1.90 7.49 5.81
CA VAL A 127 -2.43 6.35 5.03
C VAL A 127 -2.09 5.03 5.72
N LEU A 128 -0.83 4.83 6.10
CA LEU A 128 -0.38 3.60 6.76
C LEU A 128 -0.94 3.43 8.18
N ARG A 129 -1.22 4.52 8.90
CA ARG A 129 -1.98 4.48 10.16
C ARG A 129 -3.43 4.01 9.96
N ARG A 130 -4.08 4.37 8.85
CA ARG A 130 -5.41 3.81 8.51
C ARG A 130 -5.32 2.34 8.16
N VAL A 131 -4.27 1.91 7.46
CA VAL A 131 -3.99 0.48 7.22
C VAL A 131 -3.85 -0.26 8.55
N ALA A 132 -3.05 0.26 9.49
CA ALA A 132 -2.89 -0.30 10.84
C ALA A 132 -4.23 -0.43 11.58
N ALA A 133 -5.05 0.62 11.52
CA ALA A 133 -6.37 0.62 12.16
C ALA A 133 -7.34 -0.41 11.57
N TRP A 134 -7.24 -0.69 10.27
CA TRP A 134 -8.08 -1.68 9.60
C TRP A 134 -7.60 -3.11 9.85
N THR A 135 -6.30 -3.36 9.74
CA THR A 135 -5.69 -4.70 9.95
C THR A 135 -5.59 -5.09 11.42
N LYS A 136 -5.78 -4.13 12.35
CA LYS A 136 -5.56 -4.29 13.80
C LYS A 136 -4.12 -4.65 14.15
N ALA A 137 -3.18 -4.25 13.30
CA ALA A 137 -1.75 -4.41 13.51
C ALA A 137 -1.10 -3.06 13.80
N PRO A 138 -0.08 -2.99 14.67
CA PRO A 138 0.73 -1.79 14.82
C PRO A 138 1.42 -1.38 13.49
N PRO A 139 1.65 -0.08 13.23
CA PRO A 139 2.40 0.37 12.05
C PRO A 139 3.78 -0.26 11.88
N GLU A 140 4.41 -0.67 12.98
CA GLU A 140 5.72 -1.32 13.02
C GLU A 140 5.72 -2.73 12.41
N ASN A 141 4.55 -3.34 12.26
CA ASN A 141 4.37 -4.62 11.57
C ASN A 141 4.32 -4.47 10.05
N GLN A 142 4.22 -3.24 9.52
CA GLN A 142 4.11 -3.01 8.09
C GLN A 142 5.50 -2.97 7.44
N GLU A 143 5.62 -3.39 6.20
CA GLU A 143 6.77 -3.06 5.34
C GLU A 143 6.70 -1.63 4.81
N ASP A 144 7.75 -1.18 4.13
CA ASP A 144 7.69 0.03 3.31
C ASP A 144 6.67 -0.12 2.18
N LEU A 145 6.01 0.98 1.82
CA LEU A 145 4.92 1.00 0.87
C LEU A 145 5.45 0.73 -0.54
N GLN A 146 5.15 -0.43 -1.10
CA GLN A 146 5.59 -0.78 -2.45
C GLN A 146 4.64 -0.15 -3.47
N VAL A 147 5.12 0.79 -4.28
CA VAL A 147 4.34 1.41 -5.35
C VAL A 147 4.69 0.76 -6.68
N LEU A 148 3.67 0.38 -7.46
CA LEU A 148 3.79 -0.31 -8.73
C LEU A 148 2.95 0.36 -9.81
N ARG A 149 3.48 0.41 -11.03
CA ARG A 149 2.79 0.89 -12.24
C ARG A 149 2.82 -0.15 -13.33
N TYR A 150 1.65 -0.48 -13.87
CA TYR A 150 1.45 -1.40 -14.99
C TYR A 150 0.85 -0.64 -16.17
N GLY A 151 1.51 -0.70 -17.33
CA GLY A 151 0.95 -0.31 -18.62
C GLY A 151 0.37 -1.50 -19.38
N PRO A 152 -0.14 -1.29 -20.61
CA PRO A 152 -0.75 -2.34 -21.42
C PRO A 152 0.12 -3.59 -21.56
N GLY A 153 -0.47 -4.75 -21.33
CA GLY A 153 0.16 -6.08 -21.35
C GLY A 153 0.99 -6.42 -20.11
N GLN A 154 1.33 -5.44 -19.26
CA GLN A 154 2.07 -5.71 -18.02
C GLN A 154 1.17 -6.37 -16.98
N LYS A 155 1.74 -7.30 -16.21
CA LYS A 155 1.07 -8.19 -15.25
C LYS A 155 1.99 -8.58 -14.10
N TYR A 156 1.40 -9.24 -13.11
CA TYR A 156 2.11 -10.04 -12.11
C TYR A 156 1.47 -11.43 -12.06
N GLY A 157 2.21 -12.47 -12.45
CA GLY A 157 1.73 -13.85 -12.36
C GLY A 157 1.32 -14.28 -10.94
N ALA A 158 0.61 -15.41 -10.87
CA ALA A 158 0.05 -15.92 -9.61
C ALA A 158 1.15 -16.19 -8.56
N HIS A 159 0.96 -15.70 -7.34
CA HIS A 159 1.92 -15.82 -6.25
C HIS A 159 1.24 -15.76 -4.88
N MET A 160 2.01 -16.11 -3.85
CA MET A 160 1.69 -15.89 -2.44
C MET A 160 2.51 -14.73 -1.91
N ASP A 161 1.89 -13.87 -1.11
CA ASP A 161 2.60 -12.76 -0.49
C ASP A 161 3.41 -13.20 0.73
N SER A 162 2.93 -14.20 1.45
CA SER A 162 3.53 -14.68 2.68
C SER A 162 4.49 -15.84 2.42
N LEU A 163 5.65 -15.81 3.08
CA LEU A 163 6.61 -16.90 3.11
C LEU A 163 6.43 -17.70 4.41
N ILE A 164 6.96 -18.92 4.42
CA ILE A 164 7.00 -19.74 5.64
C ILE A 164 8.22 -19.29 6.46
N ASP A 165 8.02 -18.35 7.37
CA ASP A 165 9.05 -17.80 8.27
C ASP A 165 8.49 -17.47 9.67
N ASP A 166 9.33 -16.90 10.55
CA ASP A 166 8.97 -16.58 11.95
C ASP A 166 8.08 -15.34 12.09
N SER A 167 7.94 -14.54 11.04
CA SER A 167 7.15 -13.30 11.02
C SER A 167 6.37 -13.22 9.70
N PRO A 168 5.46 -14.18 9.43
CA PRO A 168 4.79 -14.25 8.14
C PRO A 168 3.98 -12.98 7.89
N ARG A 169 3.91 -12.57 6.63
CA ARG A 169 2.94 -11.56 6.19
C ARG A 169 1.55 -12.15 6.43
N MET A 170 0.82 -11.57 7.38
CA MET A 170 -0.49 -12.05 7.78
C MET A 170 -1.59 -11.52 6.85
N ALA A 171 -1.43 -10.29 6.39
CA ALA A 171 -2.38 -9.61 5.53
C ALA A 171 -1.66 -8.69 4.54
N THR A 172 -2.31 -8.50 3.40
CA THR A 172 -1.90 -7.55 2.37
C THR A 172 -3.01 -6.54 2.19
N VAL A 173 -2.66 -5.25 2.16
CA VAL A 173 -3.56 -4.17 1.78
C VAL A 173 -3.05 -3.53 0.50
N LEU A 174 -3.80 -3.71 -0.58
CA LEU A 174 -3.51 -3.18 -1.91
C LEU A 174 -4.35 -1.93 -2.16
N LEU A 175 -3.70 -0.78 -2.23
CA LEU A 175 -4.30 0.52 -2.45
C LEU A 175 -4.31 0.83 -3.95
N TYR A 176 -5.45 1.23 -4.51
CA TYR A 176 -5.58 1.58 -5.92
C TYR A 176 -5.50 3.09 -6.10
N LEU A 177 -4.48 3.55 -6.84
CA LEU A 177 -4.13 4.97 -6.95
C LEU A 177 -4.63 5.62 -8.25
N HIS A 178 -5.26 4.84 -9.12
CA HIS A 178 -5.72 5.26 -10.44
C HIS A 178 -6.86 4.36 -10.94
N ASP A 179 -7.76 4.92 -11.73
CA ASP A 179 -8.85 4.18 -12.36
C ASP A 179 -8.34 3.48 -13.61
N THR A 180 -8.27 2.15 -13.57
CA THR A 180 -7.86 1.36 -14.74
C THR A 180 -9.03 1.23 -15.71
N GLU A 181 -8.80 1.59 -16.98
CA GLU A 181 -9.82 1.54 -18.02
C GLU A 181 -10.34 0.13 -18.28
N TYR A 182 -9.45 -0.85 -18.50
CA TYR A 182 -9.84 -2.26 -18.64
C TYR A 182 -8.69 -3.24 -18.35
N GLY A 183 -9.02 -4.37 -17.73
CA GLY A 183 -8.05 -5.34 -17.21
C GLY A 183 -7.41 -4.88 -15.90
N GLY A 184 -6.25 -5.44 -15.57
CA GLY A 184 -5.50 -5.05 -14.37
C GLY A 184 -6.13 -5.53 -13.06
N GLU A 185 -7.08 -6.46 -13.09
CA GLU A 185 -7.73 -6.98 -11.90
C GLU A 185 -6.74 -7.60 -10.92
N THR A 186 -7.07 -7.59 -9.63
CA THR A 186 -6.47 -8.51 -8.66
C THR A 186 -7.41 -9.70 -8.54
N ALA A 187 -7.00 -10.85 -9.05
CA ALA A 187 -7.81 -12.06 -9.08
C ALA A 187 -7.22 -13.15 -8.17
N PHE A 188 -8.09 -14.01 -7.62
CA PHE A 188 -7.75 -15.15 -6.78
C PHE A 188 -8.10 -16.44 -7.52
N PRO A 189 -7.17 -17.02 -8.31
CA PRO A 189 -7.48 -18.10 -9.24
C PRO A 189 -8.04 -19.36 -8.56
N ASP A 190 -7.56 -19.64 -7.35
CA ASP A 190 -7.95 -20.83 -6.58
C ASP A 190 -9.15 -20.56 -5.65
N SER A 191 -9.66 -19.32 -5.60
CA SER A 191 -10.88 -18.98 -4.87
C SER A 191 -12.11 -19.20 -5.76
N GLY A 192 -12.92 -20.20 -5.43
CA GLY A 192 -14.04 -20.63 -6.26
C GLY A 192 -15.37 -19.91 -6.02
N HIS A 193 -15.52 -19.14 -4.94
CA HIS A 193 -16.83 -18.65 -4.52
C HIS A 193 -16.80 -17.22 -3.99
N TRP A 194 -17.44 -16.33 -4.75
CA TRP A 194 -17.92 -15.05 -4.26
C TRP A 194 -18.88 -15.27 -3.09
N LEU A 195 -18.80 -14.41 -2.07
CA LEU A 195 -19.75 -14.45 -0.95
C LEU A 195 -21.18 -14.19 -1.44
N ASP A 196 -21.34 -13.19 -2.30
CA ASP A 196 -22.57 -12.91 -3.03
C ASP A 196 -22.28 -12.97 -4.55
N PRO A 197 -22.87 -13.92 -5.29
CA PRO A 197 -22.72 -14.03 -6.74
C PRO A 197 -23.14 -12.77 -7.53
N SER A 198 -23.98 -11.91 -6.94
CA SER A 198 -24.38 -10.65 -7.56
C SER A 198 -23.23 -9.63 -7.60
N LEU A 199 -22.27 -9.72 -6.67
CA LEU A 199 -21.08 -8.86 -6.64
C LEU A 199 -20.25 -9.02 -7.91
N ALA A 200 -20.06 -10.26 -8.36
CA ALA A 200 -19.34 -10.55 -9.60
C ALA A 200 -19.96 -9.85 -10.83
N GLN A 201 -21.29 -9.71 -10.84
CA GLN A 201 -22.02 -9.04 -11.92
C GLN A 201 -21.88 -7.51 -11.79
N SER A 202 -21.94 -6.98 -10.58
CA SER A 202 -21.84 -5.53 -10.31
C SER A 202 -20.43 -4.97 -10.49
N MET A 203 -19.39 -5.77 -10.23
CA MET A 203 -17.97 -5.37 -10.29
C MET A 203 -17.33 -5.56 -11.66
N GLY A 204 -17.99 -6.31 -12.55
CA GLY A 204 -17.53 -6.52 -13.92
C GLY A 204 -17.69 -5.28 -14.82
N PRO A 205 -17.43 -5.42 -16.13
CA PRO A 205 -16.95 -6.64 -16.78
C PRO A 205 -15.51 -6.96 -16.40
N PHE A 206 -15.20 -8.25 -16.29
CA PHE A 206 -13.86 -8.76 -16.02
C PHE A 206 -13.15 -9.21 -17.30
N SER A 207 -11.84 -9.04 -17.33
CA SER A 207 -10.97 -9.62 -18.34
C SER A 207 -10.99 -11.15 -18.28
N GLU A 208 -10.55 -11.80 -19.36
CA GLU A 208 -10.43 -13.27 -19.44
C GLU A 208 -9.62 -13.86 -18.26
N CYS A 209 -8.62 -13.13 -17.78
CA CYS A 209 -7.79 -13.53 -16.64
C CYS A 209 -8.57 -13.59 -15.31
N ALA A 210 -9.54 -12.71 -15.12
CA ALA A 210 -10.32 -12.60 -13.89
C ALA A 210 -11.67 -13.32 -13.97
N GLN A 211 -12.13 -13.65 -15.18
CA GLN A 211 -13.44 -14.24 -15.41
C GLN A 211 -13.56 -15.60 -14.71
N GLY A 212 -14.64 -15.77 -13.94
CA GLY A 212 -14.92 -17.01 -13.21
C GLY A 212 -14.21 -17.15 -11.85
N HIS A 213 -13.37 -16.17 -11.48
CA HIS A 213 -12.67 -16.12 -10.20
C HIS A 213 -13.23 -15.01 -9.30
N VAL A 214 -12.94 -15.08 -8.00
CA VAL A 214 -13.06 -13.89 -7.14
C VAL A 214 -12.01 -12.89 -7.61
N ALA A 215 -12.45 -11.69 -7.98
CA ALA A 215 -11.57 -10.68 -8.55
C ALA A 215 -12.03 -9.27 -8.23
N PHE A 216 -11.10 -8.33 -8.17
CA PHE A 216 -11.41 -6.93 -7.97
C PHE A 216 -10.81 -6.08 -9.08
N ARG A 217 -11.65 -5.21 -9.65
CA ARG A 217 -11.22 -4.23 -10.64
C ARG A 217 -10.60 -3.02 -9.92
N PRO A 218 -9.41 -2.54 -10.33
CA PRO A 218 -8.84 -1.34 -9.78
C PRO A 218 -9.79 -0.15 -9.92
N LYS A 219 -10.12 0.48 -8.81
CA LYS A 219 -10.87 1.73 -8.73
C LYS A 219 -10.11 2.68 -7.83
N LYS A 220 -9.81 3.87 -8.33
CA LYS A 220 -9.05 4.88 -7.58
C LYS A 220 -9.72 5.16 -6.25
N GLY A 221 -8.91 5.23 -5.19
CA GLY A 221 -9.40 5.49 -3.84
C GLY A 221 -9.75 4.24 -3.06
N ASP A 222 -10.05 3.11 -3.72
CA ASP A 222 -10.40 1.88 -3.02
C ASP A 222 -9.13 1.15 -2.52
N ALA A 223 -9.33 0.33 -1.49
CA ALA A 223 -8.31 -0.57 -0.96
C ALA A 223 -8.85 -2.00 -0.87
N LEU A 224 -8.07 -2.99 -1.34
CA LEU A 224 -8.37 -4.41 -1.19
C LEU A 224 -7.50 -4.98 -0.06
N MET A 225 -8.13 -5.61 0.93
CA MET A 225 -7.43 -6.37 1.96
C MET A 225 -7.71 -7.86 1.79
N PHE A 226 -6.65 -8.67 1.83
CA PHE A 226 -6.78 -10.11 1.94
C PHE A 226 -5.79 -10.69 2.94
N TRP A 227 -6.15 -11.83 3.53
CA TRP A 227 -5.33 -12.50 4.53
C TRP A 227 -4.57 -13.67 3.92
N SER A 228 -3.26 -13.71 4.14
CA SER A 228 -2.40 -14.82 3.71
C SER A 228 -2.34 -15.95 4.74
N ILE A 229 -2.77 -15.67 5.97
CA ILE A 229 -2.87 -16.67 7.05
C ILE A 229 -4.30 -16.76 7.60
N LYS A 230 -4.65 -17.95 8.04
CA LYS A 230 -5.91 -18.26 8.73
C LYS A 230 -5.83 -17.83 10.21
N PRO A 231 -6.99 -17.70 10.89
CA PRO A 231 -7.01 -17.36 12.32
C PRO A 231 -6.27 -18.35 13.23
N ASP A 232 -6.06 -19.59 12.79
CA ASP A 232 -5.27 -20.60 13.51
C ASP A 232 -3.74 -20.46 13.29
N GLY A 233 -3.31 -19.45 12.53
CA GLY A 233 -1.91 -19.18 12.20
C GLY A 233 -1.37 -19.97 11.01
N THR A 234 -2.16 -20.87 10.40
CA THR A 234 -1.72 -21.62 9.22
C THR A 234 -1.84 -20.77 7.95
N HIS A 235 -1.02 -21.05 6.93
CA HIS A 235 -1.14 -20.38 5.64
C HIS A 235 -2.49 -20.69 4.98
N ASP A 236 -3.07 -19.69 4.32
CA ASP A 236 -4.26 -19.86 3.51
C ASP A 236 -3.88 -20.08 2.03
N PRO A 237 -3.93 -21.31 1.50
CA PRO A 237 -3.60 -21.58 0.11
C PRO A 237 -4.57 -20.94 -0.89
N LEU A 238 -5.75 -20.48 -0.46
CA LEU A 238 -6.68 -19.78 -1.34
C LEU A 238 -6.32 -18.30 -1.49
N SER A 239 -5.34 -17.80 -0.72
CA SER A 239 -4.78 -16.44 -0.88
C SER A 239 -3.84 -16.29 -2.08
N LEU A 240 -3.65 -17.36 -2.87
CA LEU A 240 -2.98 -17.28 -4.17
C LEU A 240 -3.70 -16.23 -5.01
N HIS A 241 -2.95 -15.24 -5.46
CA HIS A 241 -3.53 -14.13 -6.22
C HIS A 241 -2.61 -13.71 -7.36
N THR A 242 -3.20 -13.03 -8.34
CA THR A 242 -2.53 -12.58 -9.55
C THR A 242 -2.94 -11.15 -9.88
N GLY A 243 -2.00 -10.38 -10.43
CA GLY A 243 -2.30 -9.12 -11.08
C GLY A 243 -2.54 -9.37 -12.56
N CYS A 244 -3.81 -9.39 -12.97
CA CYS A 244 -4.18 -9.62 -14.37
C CYS A 244 -3.54 -8.57 -15.29
N PRO A 245 -3.28 -8.93 -16.56
CA PRO A 245 -2.73 -7.97 -17.52
C PRO A 245 -3.61 -6.74 -17.65
N VAL A 246 -3.00 -5.55 -17.67
CA VAL A 246 -3.71 -4.34 -18.10
C VAL A 246 -3.99 -4.46 -19.60
N VAL A 247 -5.25 -4.32 -20.00
CA VAL A 247 -5.64 -4.39 -21.42
C VAL A 247 -5.68 -3.00 -22.04
N THR A 248 -6.24 -2.03 -21.31
CA THR A 248 -6.32 -0.63 -21.76
C THR A 248 -6.14 0.31 -20.55
N GLY A 249 -5.51 1.46 -20.79
CA GLY A 249 -5.11 2.40 -19.74
C GLY A 249 -3.87 1.95 -18.97
N VAL A 250 -3.81 2.33 -17.69
CA VAL A 250 -2.73 2.01 -16.77
C VAL A 250 -3.30 1.61 -15.41
N LYS A 251 -2.52 0.85 -14.63
CA LYS A 251 -2.84 0.52 -13.25
C LYS A 251 -1.74 1.03 -12.33
N TRP A 252 -2.12 1.78 -11.31
CA TRP A 252 -1.26 2.16 -10.20
C TRP A 252 -1.74 1.54 -8.91
N THR A 253 -0.82 0.90 -8.19
CA THR A 253 -1.11 0.34 -6.87
C THR A 253 -0.03 0.68 -5.87
N ALA A 254 -0.40 0.80 -4.60
CA ALA A 254 0.53 0.81 -3.49
C ALA A 254 0.19 -0.34 -2.52
N THR A 255 1.14 -1.23 -2.29
CA THR A 255 0.96 -2.43 -1.47
C THR A 255 1.58 -2.23 -0.09
N SER A 256 0.78 -2.40 0.96
CA SER A 256 1.25 -2.52 2.33
C SER A 256 1.15 -3.98 2.77
N TRP A 257 2.31 -4.62 2.94
CA TRP A 257 2.39 -5.94 3.56
C TRP A 257 2.47 -5.79 5.08
N VAL A 258 1.66 -6.58 5.79
CA VAL A 258 1.56 -6.51 7.25
C VAL A 258 1.95 -7.86 7.83
N HIS A 259 2.99 -7.84 8.67
CA HIS A 259 3.53 -9.01 9.35
C HIS A 259 2.77 -9.32 10.65
N SER A 260 2.85 -10.58 11.10
CA SER A 260 2.35 -10.99 12.41
C SER A 260 3.17 -10.42 13.58
N MET A 261 4.45 -10.10 13.35
CA MET A 261 5.39 -9.51 14.31
C MET A 261 5.99 -8.21 13.74
N PRO A 262 6.67 -7.37 14.56
CA PRO A 262 7.30 -6.16 14.06
C PRO A 262 8.32 -6.44 12.95
N TYR A 263 8.23 -5.72 11.84
CA TYR A 263 9.09 -5.88 10.67
C TYR A 263 10.19 -4.82 10.67
N ASN A 264 11.45 -5.26 10.74
CA ASN A 264 12.63 -4.40 10.78
C ASN A 264 12.43 -3.22 11.76
N TYR A 265 12.16 -3.53 13.03
CA TYR A 265 11.72 -2.55 14.02
C TYR A 265 12.65 -1.34 14.15
N ASP A 266 13.96 -1.56 14.16
CA ASP A 266 14.95 -0.47 14.24
C ASP A 266 14.92 0.46 13.02
N ASP A 267 14.50 -0.06 11.86
CA ASP A 267 14.37 0.71 10.62
C ASP A 267 13.14 1.63 10.63
N TYR A 268 12.08 1.24 11.35
CA TYR A 268 10.84 2.03 11.44
C TYR A 268 11.07 3.46 11.95
N PHE A 269 12.07 3.67 12.81
CA PHE A 269 12.38 4.98 13.40
C PHE A 269 13.36 5.81 12.58
N LYS A 270 13.96 5.25 11.52
CA LYS A 270 14.92 5.98 10.69
C LYS A 270 14.22 6.95 9.74
N THR A 271 14.79 8.13 9.59
CA THR A 271 14.36 9.12 8.59
C THR A 271 14.97 8.82 7.22
N ALA A 272 14.46 9.46 6.16
CA ALA A 272 15.08 9.43 4.83
C ALA A 272 16.56 9.87 4.88
N ALA A 273 16.86 10.91 5.67
CA ALA A 273 18.21 11.41 5.87
C ALA A 273 19.15 10.38 6.53
N ASP A 274 18.65 9.59 7.48
CA ASP A 274 19.45 8.57 8.19
C ASP A 274 19.91 7.42 7.28
N ALA A 275 19.34 7.29 6.09
CA ALA A 275 19.71 6.25 5.15
C ALA A 275 20.51 6.75 3.94
N GLY A 276 20.89 8.02 3.93
CA GLY A 276 21.79 8.55 2.90
C GLY A 276 21.22 8.53 1.49
N GLU A 277 19.89 8.59 1.33
CA GLU A 277 19.22 8.75 0.03
C GLU A 277 19.43 10.18 -0.49
N HIS A 278 20.64 10.49 -0.94
CA HIS A 278 20.98 11.70 -1.69
C HIS A 278 21.06 11.39 -3.18
N ASP A 279 20.03 10.73 -3.70
CA ASP A 279 19.95 10.43 -5.13
C ASP A 279 19.26 11.62 -5.80
N GLY A 280 20.00 12.38 -6.61
CA GLY A 280 19.41 13.45 -7.41
C GLY A 280 18.38 12.91 -8.39
N GLU A 281 17.58 13.81 -8.97
CA GLU A 281 16.42 13.44 -9.77
C GLU A 281 16.81 12.58 -10.99
N PRO A 282 16.33 11.33 -11.08
CA PRO A 282 16.65 10.48 -12.22
C PRO A 282 16.12 11.10 -13.52
N GLY A 283 17.01 11.28 -14.50
CA GLY A 283 16.71 11.99 -15.74
C GLY A 283 17.25 13.42 -15.79
N ALA A 284 17.51 14.05 -14.63
CA ALA A 284 18.27 15.29 -14.58
C ALA A 284 19.73 14.97 -14.88
N CYS A 285 20.24 15.46 -16.01
CA CYS A 285 21.60 15.11 -16.42
C CYS A 285 22.66 15.86 -15.61
N THR A 286 22.99 15.27 -14.46
CA THR A 286 23.88 15.84 -13.45
C THR A 286 24.83 14.77 -12.92
N ASP A 287 25.88 15.22 -12.24
CA ASP A 287 26.75 14.34 -11.45
C ASP A 287 26.32 14.51 -9.98
N LEU A 288 26.00 13.40 -9.33
CA LEU A 288 25.54 13.35 -7.93
C LEU A 288 26.70 13.34 -6.93
N HIS A 289 27.93 13.22 -7.43
CA HIS A 289 29.13 13.17 -6.60
C HIS A 289 30.27 14.02 -7.16
N ASP A 290 30.96 14.75 -6.29
CA ASP A 290 32.06 15.65 -6.68
C ASP A 290 33.22 14.93 -7.37
N GLN A 291 33.40 13.63 -7.09
CA GLN A 291 34.45 12.80 -7.69
C GLN A 291 34.07 12.16 -9.04
N CYS A 292 32.86 12.37 -9.57
CA CYS A 292 32.43 11.77 -10.84
C CYS A 292 33.43 12.00 -11.99
N LYS A 293 33.96 13.23 -12.13
CA LYS A 293 35.00 13.55 -13.12
C LYS A 293 36.32 12.83 -12.88
N HIS A 294 36.67 12.57 -11.61
CA HIS A 294 37.88 11.83 -11.27
C HIS A 294 37.72 10.35 -11.62
N TRP A 295 36.59 9.75 -11.26
CA TRP A 295 36.28 8.36 -11.57
C TRP A 295 36.14 8.09 -13.07
N GLU A 296 35.55 9.03 -13.82
CA GLU A 296 35.54 9.00 -15.29
C GLU A 296 36.96 8.86 -15.86
N ARG A 297 37.90 9.72 -15.43
CA ARG A 297 39.31 9.65 -15.85
C ARG A 297 40.00 8.34 -15.46
N MET A 298 39.56 7.71 -14.38
CA MET A 298 40.04 6.39 -13.92
C MET A 298 39.42 5.22 -14.71
N GLY A 299 38.52 5.51 -15.65
CA GLY A 299 37.84 4.55 -16.51
C GLY A 299 36.65 3.86 -15.85
N GLU A 300 36.12 4.42 -14.75
CA GLU A 300 35.02 3.80 -14.00
C GLU A 300 33.73 3.72 -14.81
N CYS A 301 33.50 4.61 -15.78
CA CYS A 301 32.35 4.50 -16.69
C CYS A 301 32.31 3.15 -17.43
N LYS A 302 33.45 2.48 -17.63
CA LYS A 302 33.53 1.15 -18.24
C LYS A 302 33.62 0.03 -17.22
N LYS A 303 34.29 0.25 -16.08
CA LYS A 303 34.49 -0.76 -15.04
C LYS A 303 33.27 -0.96 -14.15
N ASN A 304 32.53 0.12 -13.90
CA ASN A 304 31.35 0.16 -13.04
C ASN A 304 30.22 0.96 -13.71
N PRO A 305 29.73 0.51 -14.89
CA PRO A 305 28.78 1.28 -15.70
C PRO A 305 27.46 1.53 -14.96
N ALA A 306 26.94 0.55 -14.22
CA ALA A 306 25.64 0.69 -13.55
C ALA A 306 25.61 1.85 -12.52
N TYR A 307 26.64 1.96 -11.68
CA TYR A 307 26.75 3.06 -10.73
C TYR A 307 27.05 4.38 -11.45
N MET A 308 27.99 4.36 -12.38
CA MET A 308 28.47 5.56 -13.05
C MET A 308 27.42 6.19 -13.97
N GLU A 309 26.59 5.40 -14.66
CA GLU A 309 25.51 5.93 -15.50
C GLU A 309 24.39 6.57 -14.68
N SER A 310 24.10 6.00 -13.51
CA SER A 310 23.03 6.49 -12.63
C SER A 310 23.45 7.69 -11.76
N HIS A 311 24.69 7.72 -11.27
CA HIS A 311 25.17 8.75 -10.34
C HIS A 311 26.14 9.76 -10.96
N CYS A 312 26.80 9.40 -12.05
CA CYS A 312 27.79 10.23 -12.75
C CYS A 312 27.43 10.38 -14.23
N GLY A 313 26.13 10.43 -14.53
CA GLY A 313 25.62 10.35 -15.89
C GLY A 313 26.13 11.48 -16.78
N ARG A 314 26.35 12.67 -16.21
CA ARG A 314 26.93 13.80 -16.95
C ARG A 314 28.40 13.56 -17.29
N SER A 315 29.21 13.14 -16.33
CA SER A 315 30.63 12.84 -16.54
C SER A 315 30.82 11.70 -17.54
N CYS A 316 30.01 10.64 -17.48
CA CYS A 316 30.12 9.50 -18.38
C CYS A 316 29.40 9.68 -19.74
N GLY A 317 28.74 10.81 -20.00
CA GLY A 317 27.93 11.00 -21.21
C GLY A 317 26.74 10.05 -21.31
N ALA A 318 26.25 9.55 -20.17
CA ALA A 318 25.11 8.65 -20.09
C ALA A 318 23.78 9.39 -20.30
N CYS A 319 23.75 10.72 -20.16
CA CYS A 319 22.57 11.55 -20.34
C CYS A 319 22.90 12.84 -21.12
N GLU A 320 21.89 13.58 -21.52
CA GLU A 320 22.03 14.92 -22.12
C GLU A 320 21.46 16.03 -21.19
N PRO A 321 22.12 17.19 -21.06
CA PRO A 321 21.58 18.32 -20.30
C PRO A 321 20.28 18.85 -20.90
N CYS A 322 19.23 18.91 -20.09
CA CYS A 322 17.92 19.44 -20.48
C CYS A 322 17.86 20.96 -20.29
N ALA A 323 16.98 21.64 -21.04
CA ALA A 323 16.87 23.10 -20.99
C ALA A 323 16.37 23.65 -19.64
N GLY A 324 15.69 22.81 -18.85
CA GLY A 324 15.18 23.11 -17.52
C GLY A 324 14.32 21.96 -17.00
N ALA A 325 13.69 22.15 -15.84
CA ALA A 325 12.79 21.15 -15.23
C ALA A 325 11.51 20.90 -16.07
N ASP A 326 11.11 21.86 -16.91
CA ASP A 326 9.91 21.76 -17.76
C ASP A 326 10.17 21.03 -19.09
N ASP A 327 11.42 20.71 -19.41
CA ASP A 327 11.79 19.97 -20.64
C ASP A 327 11.56 18.46 -20.46
N LEU A 328 10.28 18.09 -20.30
CA LEU A 328 9.85 16.71 -20.08
C LEU A 328 10.29 15.77 -21.21
N ALA A 329 10.39 16.26 -22.44
CA ALA A 329 10.85 15.45 -23.56
C ALA A 329 12.31 15.02 -23.37
N CYS A 330 13.20 15.95 -22.98
CA CYS A 330 14.58 15.61 -22.65
C CYS A 330 14.69 14.74 -21.40
N ILE A 331 13.97 15.10 -20.33
CA ILE A 331 13.97 14.34 -19.08
C ILE A 331 13.55 12.89 -19.34
N ASN A 332 12.47 12.68 -20.10
CA ASN A 332 11.98 11.35 -20.43
C ASN A 332 12.96 10.55 -21.30
N ARG A 333 13.65 11.17 -22.26
CA ARG A 333 14.73 10.49 -23.01
C ARG A 333 15.84 9.99 -22.09
N ASN A 334 16.26 10.81 -21.13
CA ASN A 334 17.27 10.41 -20.14
C ASN A 334 16.74 9.29 -19.22
N ARG A 335 15.50 9.41 -18.73
CA ARG A 335 14.87 8.41 -17.84
C ARG A 335 14.73 7.06 -18.53
N GLU A 336 14.22 7.04 -19.76
CA GLU A 336 14.07 5.82 -20.56
C GLU A 336 15.43 5.13 -20.77
N LYS A 337 16.46 5.90 -21.15
CA LYS A 337 17.83 5.37 -21.33
C LYS A 337 18.40 4.76 -20.04
N LEU A 338 18.05 5.32 -18.88
CA LEU A 338 18.48 4.85 -17.56
C LEU A 338 17.55 3.76 -16.96
N GLY A 339 16.54 3.30 -17.70
CA GLY A 339 15.62 2.25 -17.28
C GLY A 339 14.57 2.69 -16.25
N PHE A 340 14.36 4.00 -16.10
CA PHE A 340 13.30 4.58 -15.27
C PHE A 340 12.00 4.74 -16.06
N MET A 341 10.89 4.77 -15.33
CA MET A 341 9.59 5.10 -15.88
C MET A 341 9.59 6.55 -16.40
N VAL A 342 9.13 6.78 -17.62
CA VAL A 342 8.92 8.14 -18.15
C VAL A 342 7.80 8.85 -17.40
N TYR A 343 7.88 10.17 -17.29
CA TYR A 343 6.83 10.99 -16.71
C TYR A 343 5.71 11.25 -17.71
N ASP A 344 4.49 11.15 -17.21
CA ASP A 344 3.27 11.60 -17.83
C ASP A 344 2.49 12.37 -16.76
N ASN A 345 2.43 13.70 -16.89
CA ASN A 345 1.81 14.54 -15.86
C ASN A 345 0.29 14.34 -15.80
N GLU A 346 -0.35 14.02 -16.92
CA GLU A 346 -1.77 13.70 -16.92
C GLU A 346 -2.00 12.40 -16.15
N GLU A 347 -1.18 11.37 -16.37
CA GLU A 347 -1.22 10.11 -15.62
C GLU A 347 -0.95 10.32 -14.12
N LEU A 348 0.00 11.18 -13.74
CA LEU A 348 0.35 11.44 -12.35
C LEU A 348 -0.72 12.26 -11.60
N ASP A 349 -1.45 13.12 -12.32
CA ASP A 349 -2.47 14.00 -11.75
C ASP A 349 -3.90 13.45 -11.81
N ALA A 350 -4.17 12.51 -12.71
CA ALA A 350 -5.43 11.78 -12.79
C ALA A 350 -5.61 10.81 -11.62
#